data_AF-A0A2D5HJ14-F1
#
_entry.id   AF-A0A2D5HJ14-F1
#
_cell.length_a   1.000
_cell.length_b   1.000
_cell.length_c   1.000
_cell.angle_alpha   90.00
_cell.angle_beta   90.00
_cell.angle_gamma   90.00
#
_symmetry.space_group_name_H-M   'P 1'
#
loop_
_entity.id
_entity.type
_entity.pdbx_description
1 polymer ?
#
loop_
_entity_poly.entity_id
_entity_poly.type
_entity_poly.pdbx_seq_one_letter_code
_entity_poly.pdbx_strand_id
1 'polypeptide(L)'
;MIQIIVYIFLAIFSLLAIFSCSYDVHLLLNGLDPKFTSIGRFWYELSPNSLQIFEVIVSRYIDPCSLFLNLGCSPMLWHPLISSILILPATPIFILLSLSFIWLQRRYRNQKTSAYFK
;
A
#
# COMPACT_ATOMS: atom_id res chain seq x y z
N MET A 1 18.77 -1.16 15.48
CA MET A 1 18.24 -1.85 14.28
C MET A 1 16.78 -1.51 14.01
N ILE A 2 15.83 -1.81 14.91
CA ILE A 2 14.38 -1.56 14.70
C ILE A 2 14.06 -0.11 14.30
N GLN A 3 14.69 0.88 14.94
CA GLN A 3 14.45 2.30 14.60
C GLN A 3 14.86 2.64 13.16
N ILE A 4 15.97 2.08 12.67
CA ILE A 4 16.45 2.31 11.29
C ILE A 4 15.46 1.70 10.30
N ILE A 5 14.94 0.50 10.59
CA ILE A 5 13.93 -0.17 9.75
C ILE A 5 12.68 0.71 9.63
N VAL A 6 12.17 1.24 10.74
CA VAL A 6 11.01 2.14 10.74
C VAL A 6 11.28 3.41 9.91
N TYR A 7 12.47 3.99 10.00
CA TYR A 7 12.85 5.15 9.18
C TYR A 7 12.90 4.82 7.68
N ILE A 8 13.42 3.65 7.30
CA ILE A 8 13.44 3.22 5.90
C ILE A 8 12.02 3.09 5.36
N PHE A 9 11.13 2.41 6.08
CA PHE A 9 9.72 2.28 5.67
C PHE A 9 9.04 3.65 5.58
N LEU A 10 9.24 4.52 6.58
CA LEU A 10 8.72 5.87 6.56
C LEU A 10 9.18 6.66 5.32
N ALA A 11 10.47 6.59 4.99
CA ALA A 11 11.03 7.27 3.83
C ALA A 11 10.41 6.76 2.53
N ILE A 12 10.27 5.45 2.38
CA ILE A 12 9.66 4.82 1.19
C ILE A 12 8.20 5.29 1.02
N PHE A 13 7.38 5.19 2.07
CA PHE A 13 5.97 5.60 1.98
C PHE A 13 5.80 7.12 1.77
N SER A 14 6.69 7.93 2.35
CA SER A 14 6.70 9.37 2.10
C SER A 14 7.05 9.71 0.65
N LEU A 15 8.06 9.05 0.07
CA LEU A 15 8.43 9.23 -1.34
C LEU A 15 7.29 8.81 -2.28
N LEU A 16 6.64 7.68 -2.01
CA LEU A 16 5.47 7.23 -2.76
C LEU A 16 4.30 8.21 -2.64
N ALA A 17 4.07 8.79 -1.46
CA ALA A 17 3.03 9.81 -1.26
C ALA A 17 3.31 11.08 -2.10
N ILE A 18 4.56 11.55 -2.12
CA ILE A 18 4.97 12.72 -2.91
C ILE A 18 4.77 12.44 -4.40
N PHE A 19 5.23 11.28 -4.87
CA PHE A 19 5.13 10.91 -6.27
C PHE A 19 3.66 10.74 -6.70
N SER A 20 2.84 10.05 -5.91
CA SER A 20 1.39 9.92 -6.13
C SER A 20 0.68 11.27 -6.16
N CYS A 21 1.01 12.17 -5.23
CA CYS A 21 0.46 13.52 -5.21
C CYS A 21 0.85 14.33 -6.45
N SER A 22 2.10 14.23 -6.90
CA SER A 22 2.56 14.90 -8.13
C SER A 22 1.82 14.41 -9.37
N TYR A 23 1.50 13.11 -9.42
CA TYR A 23 0.73 12.51 -10.50
C TYR A 23 -0.74 12.97 -10.48
N ASP A 24 -1.38 12.98 -9.30
CA ASP A 24 -2.74 13.51 -9.13
C ASP A 24 -2.83 14.98 -9.56
N VAL A 25 -1.85 15.81 -9.19
CA VAL A 25 -1.78 17.22 -9.61
C VAL A 25 -1.59 17.34 -11.12
N HIS A 26 -0.74 16.50 -11.73
CA HIS A 26 -0.55 16.52 -13.17
C HIS A 26 -1.85 16.17 -13.93
N LEU A 27 -2.61 15.18 -13.45
CA LEU A 27 -3.92 14.83 -14.02
C LEU A 27 -4.92 15.98 -13.90
N LEU A 28 -4.92 16.68 -12.75
CA LEU A 28 -5.79 17.82 -12.51
C LEU A 28 -5.48 19.00 -13.45
N LEU A 29 -4.19 19.23 -13.75
CA LEU A 29 -3.77 20.25 -14.73
C LEU A 29 -4.15 19.89 -16.17
N ASN A 30 -4.24 18.59 -16.49
CA ASN A 30 -4.67 18.10 -17.81
C ASN A 30 -6.20 18.12 -17.99
N GLY A 31 -6.95 18.73 -17.06
CA GLY A 31 -8.38 18.93 -17.17
C GLY A 31 -9.24 17.74 -16.77
N LEU A 32 -8.68 16.74 -16.08
CA LEU A 32 -9.49 15.70 -15.44
C LEU A 32 -10.14 16.23 -14.15
N ASP A 33 -11.32 15.68 -13.83
CA ASP A 33 -12.00 15.95 -12.56
C ASP A 33 -11.06 15.78 -11.36
N PRO A 34 -11.22 16.59 -10.29
CA PRO A 34 -10.47 16.42 -9.05
C PRO A 34 -10.84 15.09 -8.38
N LYS A 35 -10.05 14.05 -8.66
CA LYS A 35 -10.20 12.70 -8.12
C LYS A 35 -8.82 12.17 -7.75
N PHE A 36 -8.73 11.57 -6.56
CA PHE A 36 -7.53 10.83 -6.17
C PHE A 36 -7.42 9.57 -7.02
N THR A 37 -6.23 9.31 -7.55
CA THR A 37 -5.96 8.06 -8.24
C THR A 37 -6.00 6.90 -7.26
N SER A 38 -6.54 5.76 -7.72
CA SER A 38 -6.52 4.53 -6.94
C SER A 38 -5.14 3.90 -6.94
N ILE A 39 -4.80 3.14 -5.90
CA ILE A 39 -3.50 2.44 -5.77
C ILE A 39 -3.25 1.53 -6.97
N GLY A 40 -4.27 0.81 -7.43
CA GLY A 40 -4.20 -0.08 -8.57
C GLY A 40 -3.94 0.67 -9.87
N ARG A 41 -4.61 1.80 -10.10
CA ARG A 41 -4.35 2.63 -11.30
C ARG A 41 -2.94 3.20 -11.27
N PHE A 42 -2.53 3.75 -10.13
CA PHE A 42 -1.20 4.27 -9.95
C PHE A 42 -0.13 3.20 -10.22
N TRP A 43 -0.27 1.99 -9.67
CA TRP A 43 0.65 0.89 -9.95
C TRP A 43 0.59 0.42 -11.41
N TYR A 44 -0.60 0.32 -12.00
CA TYR A 44 -0.76 -0.09 -13.40
C TYR A 44 -0.03 0.85 -14.37
N GLU A 45 -0.09 2.16 -14.14
CA GLU A 45 0.63 3.16 -14.94
C GLU A 45 2.16 3.06 -14.80
N LEU A 46 2.65 2.66 -13.62
CA LEU A 46 4.08 2.40 -13.39
C LEU A 46 4.56 1.09 -14.02
N SER A 47 3.78 0.02 -13.92
CA SER A 47 4.14 -1.30 -14.45
C SER A 47 2.90 -2.17 -14.67
N PRO A 48 2.30 -2.16 -15.86
CA PRO A 48 1.05 -2.89 -16.13
C PRO A 48 1.27 -4.41 -16.07
N ASN A 49 2.40 -4.89 -16.59
CA ASN A 49 2.75 -6.30 -16.60
C ASN A 49 2.93 -6.88 -15.19
N SER A 50 3.48 -6.09 -14.25
CA SER A 50 3.71 -6.55 -12.88
C SER A 50 2.39 -6.89 -12.19
N LEU A 51 1.38 -6.01 -12.33
CA LEU A 51 0.05 -6.22 -11.73
C LEU A 51 -0.64 -7.48 -12.26
N GLN A 52 -0.57 -7.70 -13.58
CA GLN A 52 -1.16 -8.87 -14.24
C GLN A 52 -0.45 -10.17 -13.87
N ILE A 53 0.89 -10.15 -13.79
CA ILE A 53 1.67 -11.32 -13.37
C ILE A 53 1.35 -11.66 -11.91
N PHE A 54 1.24 -10.66 -11.03
CA PHE A 54 0.84 -10.89 -9.64
C PHE A 54 -0.53 -11.54 -9.55
N GLU A 55 -1.53 -11.06 -10.30
CA GLU A 55 -2.87 -11.65 -10.33
C GLU A 55 -2.84 -13.15 -10.66
N VAL A 56 -2.09 -13.51 -11.71
CA VAL A 56 -1.94 -14.90 -12.14
C VAL A 56 -1.19 -15.74 -11.11
N ILE A 57 -0.17 -15.18 -10.46
CA ILE A 57 0.61 -15.91 -9.43
C ILE A 57 -0.24 -16.14 -8.18
N VAL A 58 -0.91 -15.11 -7.66
CA VAL A 58 -1.73 -15.23 -6.44
C VAL A 58 -2.88 -16.22 -6.68
N SER A 59 -3.61 -16.08 -7.78
CA SER A 59 -4.74 -16.97 -8.11
C SER A 59 -4.31 -18.44 -8.26
N ARG A 60 -3.09 -18.69 -8.74
CA ARG A 60 -2.59 -20.05 -8.96
C ARG A 60 -1.92 -20.68 -7.74
N TYR A 61 -1.21 -19.92 -6.93
CA TYR A 61 -0.33 -20.47 -5.89
C TYR A 61 -0.73 -20.10 -4.46
N ILE A 62 -1.47 -19.02 -4.27
CA ILE A 62 -1.81 -18.49 -2.94
C ILE A 62 -3.28 -18.75 -2.62
N ASP A 63 -4.18 -18.68 -3.60
CA ASP A 63 -5.59 -19.03 -3.40
C ASP A 63 -5.71 -20.53 -3.12
N PRO A 64 -6.05 -20.94 -1.87
CA PRO A 64 -6.12 -22.36 -1.51
C PRO A 64 -7.24 -23.09 -2.26
N CYS A 65 -8.18 -22.33 -2.84
CA CYS A 65 -9.29 -22.86 -3.63
C CYS A 65 -8.86 -23.41 -5.00
N SER A 66 -7.71 -22.98 -5.54
CA SER A 66 -7.16 -23.58 -6.77
C SER A 66 -6.36 -24.86 -6.49
N LEU A 67 -5.90 -25.06 -5.25
CA LEU A 67 -5.12 -26.23 -4.82
C LEU A 67 -5.98 -27.36 -4.23
N PHE A 68 -7.13 -27.05 -3.61
CA PHE A 68 -8.03 -28.04 -3.03
C PHE A 68 -9.39 -28.06 -3.74
N LEU A 69 -9.52 -28.91 -4.76
CA LEU A 69 -10.74 -29.15 -5.56
C LEU A 69 -11.98 -29.55 -4.73
N ASN A 70 -11.81 -29.98 -3.48
CA ASN A 70 -12.88 -30.46 -2.62
C ASN A 70 -13.66 -29.36 -1.87
N LEU A 71 -13.26 -28.08 -1.96
CA LEU A 71 -13.92 -27.00 -1.20
C LEU A 71 -15.00 -26.22 -1.98
N GLY A 72 -15.17 -26.42 -3.29
CA GLY A 72 -16.25 -25.78 -4.05
C GLY A 72 -16.26 -24.24 -4.01
N CYS A 73 -15.12 -23.60 -3.75
CA CYS A 73 -15.03 -22.16 -3.49
C CYS A 73 -14.67 -21.35 -4.74
N SER A 74 -15.24 -20.15 -4.83
CA SER A 74 -14.85 -19.08 -5.77
C SER A 74 -13.50 -18.48 -5.35
N PRO A 75 -12.61 -18.07 -6.28
CA PRO A 75 -11.33 -17.43 -5.94
C PRO A 75 -11.54 -16.15 -5.12
N MET A 76 -11.29 -16.26 -3.81
CA MET A 76 -11.64 -15.23 -2.82
C MET A 76 -10.44 -14.37 -2.38
N LEU A 77 -9.20 -14.64 -2.77
CA LEU A 77 -8.08 -13.85 -2.24
C LEU A 77 -7.76 -12.65 -3.13
N TRP A 78 -7.71 -12.84 -4.45
CA TRP A 78 -7.43 -11.71 -5.36
C TRP A 78 -8.64 -10.78 -5.53
N HIS A 79 -9.80 -11.34 -5.90
CA HIS A 79 -10.93 -10.56 -6.41
C HIS A 79 -11.72 -9.76 -5.36
N PRO A 80 -11.91 -10.23 -4.11
CA PRO A 80 -12.55 -9.41 -3.07
C PRO A 80 -11.59 -8.79 -2.05
N LEU A 81 -10.36 -9.28 -1.89
CA LEU A 81 -9.42 -8.78 -0.87
C LEU A 81 -8.40 -7.81 -1.49
N ILE A 82 -7.61 -8.30 -2.45
CA ILE A 82 -6.53 -7.50 -3.06
C ILE A 82 -7.11 -6.39 -3.94
N SER A 83 -8.11 -6.70 -4.76
CA SER A 83 -8.83 -5.70 -5.57
C SER A 83 -9.39 -4.55 -4.73
N SER A 84 -9.99 -4.84 -3.58
CA SER A 84 -10.52 -3.80 -2.69
C SER A 84 -9.43 -2.88 -2.14
N ILE A 85 -8.24 -3.40 -1.85
CA ILE A 85 -7.08 -2.59 -1.44
C ILE A 85 -6.61 -1.72 -2.61
N LEU A 86 -6.57 -2.27 -3.82
CA LEU A 86 -6.14 -1.54 -5.03
C LEU A 86 -7.08 -0.40 -5.41
N ILE A 87 -8.37 -0.49 -5.09
CA ILE A 87 -9.36 0.56 -5.40
C ILE A 87 -9.18 1.78 -4.49
N LEU A 88 -8.57 1.62 -3.33
CA LEU A 88 -8.44 2.70 -2.38
C LEU A 88 -7.59 3.86 -2.93
N PRO A 89 -7.85 5.11 -2.49
CA PRO A 89 -7.12 6.28 -2.98
C PRO A 89 -5.66 6.26 -2.50
N ALA A 90 -4.72 6.34 -3.45
CA ALA A 90 -3.29 6.12 -3.22
C ALA A 90 -2.67 7.19 -2.31
N THR A 91 -2.79 8.45 -2.71
CA THR A 91 -2.21 9.61 -2.00
C THR A 91 -2.61 9.67 -0.53
N PRO A 92 -3.89 9.67 -0.14
CA PRO A 92 -4.27 9.73 1.28
C PRO A 92 -3.84 8.48 2.06
N ILE A 93 -3.80 7.30 1.45
CA ILE A 93 -3.33 6.09 2.13
C ILE A 93 -1.85 6.13 2.42
N PHE A 94 -1.02 6.52 1.45
CA PHE A 94 0.42 6.63 1.69
C PHE A 94 0.74 7.69 2.75
N ILE A 95 -0.01 8.80 2.76
CA ILE A 95 0.09 9.81 3.81
C ILE A 95 -0.29 9.20 5.16
N LEU A 96 -1.43 8.53 5.27
CA LEU A 96 -1.89 7.89 6.51
C LEU A 96 -0.88 6.86 7.03
N LEU A 97 -0.31 6.04 6.13
CA LEU A 97 0.73 5.09 6.49
C LEU A 97 1.98 5.80 7.02
N SER A 98 2.46 6.85 6.34
CA SER A 98 3.62 7.61 6.78
C SER A 98 3.40 8.25 8.16
N LEU A 99 2.21 8.80 8.42
CA LEU A 99 1.83 9.35 9.73
C LEU A 99 1.80 8.27 10.81
N SER A 100 1.30 7.07 10.49
CA SER A 100 1.28 5.94 11.43
C SER A 100 2.69 5.54 11.87
N PHE A 101 3.66 5.52 10.94
CA PHE A 101 5.06 5.23 11.26
C PHE A 101 5.71 6.33 12.10
N ILE A 102 5.43 7.61 11.83
CA ILE A 102 5.88 8.73 12.68
C ILE A 102 5.33 8.58 14.09
N TRP A 103 4.05 8.23 14.23
CA TRP A 103 3.42 8.03 15.53
C TRP A 103 4.04 6.87 16.30
N LEU A 104 4.26 5.72 15.67
CA LEU A 104 4.95 4.57 16.25
C LEU A 104 6.36 4.93 16.72
N GLN A 105 7.09 5.69 15.91
CA GLN A 105 8.44 6.14 16.24
C GLN A 105 8.46 7.05 17.46
N ARG A 106 7.51 8.00 17.56
CA ARG A 106 7.36 8.87 18.74
C ARG A 106 7.07 8.05 20.00
N ARG A 107 6.15 7.08 19.91
CA ARG A 107 5.83 6.18 21.02
C ARG A 107 7.05 5.40 21.49
N TYR A 108 7.85 4.87 20.55
CA TYR A 108 9.05 4.10 20.87
C TYR A 108 10.15 4.96 21.54
N ARG A 109 10.30 6.22 21.11
CA ARG A 109 11.23 7.17 21.78
C ARG A 109 10.80 7.48 23.21
N ASN A 110 9.51 7.74 23.42
CA ASN A 110 8.98 8.11 24.74
C ASN A 110 9.12 6.97 25.77
N GLN A 111 8.99 5.72 25.35
CA GLN A 111 9.23 4.57 26.22
C GLN A 111 10.68 4.47 26.68
N LYS A 112 11.65 4.70 25.78
CA LYS A 112 13.07 4.71 26.15
C LYS A 112 13.38 5.79 27.18
N THR A 113 12.89 7.02 26.99
CA THR A 113 13.13 8.12 27.95
C THR A 113 12.55 7.83 29.33
N SER A 114 11.38 7.17 29.41
CA SER A 114 10.79 6.79 30.70
C SER A 114 11.55 5.66 31.41
N ALA A 115 12.25 4.80 30.67
CA ALA A 115 13.07 3.74 31.23
C ALA A 115 14.42 4.24 31.79
N TYR A 116 14.92 5.39 31.30
CA TYR A 116 16.14 6.03 31.83
C TYR A 116 15.92 6.79 33.13
N PHE A 117 14.68 7.21 33.41
CA PHE A 117 14.33 7.99 34.61
C PHE A 117 13.84 7.12 35.79
N LYS A 118 13.93 5.80 35.66
CA LYS A 118 13.50 4.81 36.65
C LYS A 118 14.69 3.97 37.08
#